data_AF-A0A3M2L716-F1
#
_entry.id   AF-A0A3M2L716-F1
#
_cell.length_a   1.000
_cell.length_b   1.000
_cell.length_c   1.000
_cell.angle_alpha   90.00
_cell.angle_beta   90.00
_cell.angle_gamma   90.00
#
_symmetry.space_group_name_H-M   'P 1'
#
loop_
_entity.id
_entity.type
_entity.pdbx_description
1 polymer ?
#
loop_
_entity_poly.entity_id
_entity_poly.type
_entity_poly.pdbx_seq_one_letter_code
_entity_poly.pdbx_strand_id
1 'polypeptide(L)'
;MQVGGTQYFSLGGWNCSIGADGAVGCDLTVPAAVMNVLYLGAQVPLPNVSAIVIDSTAAPAHPEWNSNGSHTLPGGNPAPVPIAQVSGHDPQFSVSYAGATCQITYSGAAVCTSMGHGFSQRGPEPFGY
;
A
#
# COMPACT_ATOMS: atom_id res chain seq x y z
N MET A 1 4.92 7.48 11.27
CA MET A 1 4.44 8.31 12.39
C MET A 1 3.07 7.83 12.78
N GLN A 2 2.82 7.66 14.08
CA GLN A 2 1.51 7.23 14.55
C GLN A 2 0.68 8.44 14.99
N VAL A 3 -0.56 8.54 14.51
CA VAL A 3 -1.53 9.59 14.86
C VAL A 3 -2.88 8.93 15.08
N GLY A 4 -3.48 9.10 16.26
CA GLY A 4 -4.84 8.61 16.52
C GLY A 4 -5.03 7.10 16.35
N GLY A 5 -3.98 6.28 16.50
CA GLY A 5 -4.04 4.83 16.26
C GLY A 5 -3.78 4.42 14.81
N THR A 6 -3.45 5.37 13.93
CA THR A 6 -3.09 5.10 12.53
C THR A 6 -1.60 5.35 12.32
N GLN A 7 -0.91 4.41 11.69
CA GLN A 7 0.49 4.52 11.33
C GLN A 7 0.65 5.05 9.90
N TYR A 8 1.15 6.27 9.74
CA TYR A 8 1.41 6.93 8.47
C TYR A 8 2.88 6.85 8.05
N PHE A 9 3.16 6.60 6.78
CA PHE A 9 4.51 6.51 6.21
C PHE A 9 4.45 6.70 4.69
N SER A 10 5.57 7.06 4.07
CA SER A 10 5.68 7.06 2.61
C SER A 10 6.26 5.73 2.11
N LEU A 11 5.85 5.29 0.92
CA LEU A 11 6.29 4.01 0.35
C LEU A 11 6.35 4.14 -1.17
N GLY A 12 7.55 4.12 -1.75
CA GLY A 12 7.71 4.00 -3.20
C GLY A 12 7.10 5.16 -3.99
N GLY A 13 7.06 6.35 -3.38
CA GLY A 13 6.38 7.52 -3.96
C GLY A 13 4.90 7.62 -3.64
N TRP A 14 4.37 6.78 -2.74
CA TRP A 14 3.01 6.86 -2.21
C TRP A 14 3.01 7.36 -0.77
N ASN A 15 1.86 7.89 -0.33
CA ASN A 15 1.59 8.17 1.07
C ASN A 15 0.63 7.11 1.60
N CYS A 16 1.09 6.32 2.56
CA CYS A 16 0.35 5.17 3.07
C CYS A 16 -0.02 5.33 4.55
N SER A 17 -1.09 4.66 4.95
CA SER A 17 -1.51 4.56 6.33
C SER A 17 -1.98 3.14 6.66
N ILE A 18 -1.71 2.69 7.89
CA ILE A 18 -2.30 1.46 8.44
C ILE A 18 -3.13 1.84 9.68
N GLY A 19 -4.43 1.56 9.65
CA GLY A 19 -5.34 1.76 10.78
C GLY A 19 -5.14 0.75 11.90
N ALA A 20 -5.71 1.02 13.08
CA ALA A 20 -5.64 0.12 14.23
C ALA A 20 -6.37 -1.22 14.02
N ASP A 21 -7.27 -1.27 13.04
CA ASP A 21 -8.00 -2.45 12.57
C ASP A 21 -7.21 -3.27 11.53
N GLY A 22 -6.03 -2.81 11.13
CA GLY A 22 -5.20 -3.44 10.11
C GLY A 22 -5.60 -3.08 8.68
N ALA A 23 -6.58 -2.19 8.49
CA ALA A 23 -6.86 -1.66 7.17
C ALA A 23 -5.65 -0.86 6.68
N VAL A 24 -5.22 -1.09 5.44
CA VAL A 24 -4.07 -0.41 4.86
C VAL A 24 -4.48 0.26 3.57
N GLY A 25 -4.06 1.50 3.39
CA GLY A 25 -4.25 2.19 2.12
C GLY A 25 -3.13 3.15 1.79
N CYS A 26 -3.00 3.46 0.50
CA CYS A 26 -1.96 4.31 -0.05
C CYS A 26 -2.55 5.27 -1.10
N ASP A 27 -2.32 6.56 -0.92
CA ASP A 27 -2.56 7.59 -1.92
C ASP A 27 -1.43 7.60 -2.95
N LEU A 28 -1.81 7.54 -4.22
CA LEU A 28 -0.86 7.63 -5.34
C LEU A 28 -0.58 9.11 -5.62
N THR A 29 0.70 9.49 -5.59
CA THR A 29 1.13 10.86 -5.96
C THR A 29 0.70 11.22 -7.38
N VAL A 30 0.73 10.26 -8.30
CA VAL A 30 0.18 10.37 -9.64
C VAL A 30 -0.88 9.28 -9.79
N PRO A 31 -2.18 9.64 -9.95
CA PRO A 31 -3.22 8.65 -10.14
C PRO A 31 -2.92 7.72 -11.31
N ALA A 32 -3.10 6.41 -11.11
CA ALA A 32 -2.98 5.44 -12.18
C ALA A 32 -4.29 5.35 -12.96
N ALA A 33 -4.19 5.19 -14.29
CA ALA A 33 -5.38 5.05 -15.13
C ALA A 33 -6.16 3.76 -14.82
N VAL A 34 -5.44 2.69 -14.47
CA VAL A 34 -6.00 1.37 -14.19
C VAL A 34 -5.21 0.66 -13.08
N MET A 35 -5.89 -0.20 -12.33
CA MET A 35 -5.32 -1.23 -11.45
C MET A 35 -5.88 -2.59 -11.88
N ASN A 36 -5.02 -3.58 -12.02
CA ASN A 36 -5.48 -4.96 -12.25
C ASN A 36 -5.68 -5.67 -10.92
N VAL A 37 -6.87 -6.18 -10.67
CA VAL A 37 -7.22 -6.89 -9.43
C VAL A 37 -7.52 -8.35 -9.74
N LEU A 38 -6.82 -9.26 -9.07
CA LEU A 38 -7.14 -10.68 -9.13
C LEU A 38 -8.38 -10.96 -8.28
N TYR A 39 -9.49 -11.25 -8.94
CA TYR A 39 -10.75 -11.58 -8.27
C TYR A 39 -11.31 -12.88 -8.85
N LEU A 40 -11.53 -13.88 -7.98
CA LEU A 40 -12.05 -15.21 -8.35
C LEU A 40 -11.26 -15.87 -9.50
N GLY A 41 -9.94 -15.68 -9.54
CA GLY A 41 -9.05 -16.25 -10.56
C GLY A 41 -8.99 -15.48 -11.88
N ALA A 42 -9.71 -14.36 -12.01
CA ALA A 42 -9.68 -13.48 -13.17
C ALA A 42 -9.02 -12.13 -12.86
N GLN A 43 -8.33 -11.56 -13.85
CA GLN A 43 -7.80 -10.20 -13.77
C GLN A 43 -8.90 -9.21 -14.15
N VAL A 44 -9.28 -8.35 -13.21
CA VAL A 44 -10.32 -7.34 -13.39
C VAL A 44 -9.65 -5.95 -13.42
N PRO A 45 -9.67 -5.25 -14.57
CA PRO A 45 -9.14 -3.89 -14.65
C PRO A 45 -10.12 -2.89 -14.02
N LEU A 46 -9.65 -2.13 -13.04
CA LEU A 46 -10.43 -1.09 -12.35
C LEU A 46 -9.85 0.29 -12.67
N PRO A 47 -10.66 1.25 -13.16
CA PRO A 47 -10.18 2.54 -13.63
C PRO A 47 -9.97 3.57 -12.50
N ASN A 48 -9.30 4.68 -12.81
CA ASN A 48 -9.24 5.91 -11.99
C ASN A 48 -8.71 5.68 -10.57
N VAL A 49 -7.46 5.25 -10.45
CA VAL A 49 -6.87 4.80 -9.20
C VAL A 49 -6.09 5.93 -8.56
N SER A 50 -6.76 6.71 -7.70
CA SER A 50 -6.12 7.76 -6.88
C SER A 50 -5.51 7.22 -5.59
N ALA A 51 -6.06 6.12 -5.09
CA ALA A 51 -5.58 5.43 -3.91
C ALA A 51 -5.95 3.94 -4.00
N ILE A 52 -5.28 3.11 -3.21
CA ILE A 52 -5.50 1.67 -3.12
C ILE A 52 -5.70 1.31 -1.65
N VAL A 53 -6.63 0.41 -1.36
CA VAL A 53 -6.95 -0.01 0.01
C VAL A 53 -7.09 -1.53 0.11
N ILE A 54 -6.82 -2.03 1.31
CA ILE A 54 -7.23 -3.33 1.83
C ILE A 54 -7.96 -3.05 3.15
N ASP A 55 -9.28 -3.19 3.15
CA ASP A 55 -10.15 -2.88 4.29
C ASP A 55 -11.10 -4.04 4.67
N SER A 56 -10.99 -5.18 3.97
CA SER A 56 -11.88 -6.31 4.12
C SER A 56 -11.15 -7.63 3.96
N THR A 57 -11.54 -8.64 4.74
CA THR A 57 -11.08 -10.03 4.53
C THR A 57 -11.79 -10.71 3.36
N ALA A 58 -12.90 -10.14 2.87
CA ALA A 58 -13.74 -10.75 1.83
C ALA A 58 -13.46 -10.22 0.42
N ALA A 59 -12.81 -9.07 0.29
CA ALA A 59 -12.51 -8.44 -0.99
C ALA A 59 -10.99 -8.28 -1.17
N PRO A 60 -10.46 -8.50 -2.39
CA PRO A 60 -9.06 -8.26 -2.69
C PRO A 60 -8.71 -6.77 -2.55
N ALA A 61 -7.43 -6.44 -2.58
CA ALA A 61 -7.00 -5.04 -2.64
C ALA A 61 -7.64 -4.32 -3.85
N HIS A 62 -8.20 -3.13 -3.63
CA HIS A 62 -8.95 -2.40 -4.66
C HIS A 62 -8.72 -0.88 -4.59
N PRO A 63 -9.08 -0.12 -5.64
CA PRO A 63 -9.04 1.33 -5.59
C PRO A 63 -9.94 1.91 -4.50
N GLU A 64 -9.47 2.96 -3.85
CA GLU A 64 -10.27 3.83 -2.97
C GLU A 64 -10.56 5.14 -3.72
N TRP A 65 -11.62 5.16 -4.51
CA TRP A 65 -11.97 6.29 -5.37
C TRP A 65 -12.29 7.59 -4.63
N ASN A 66 -12.64 7.48 -3.35
CA ASN A 66 -13.05 8.59 -2.50
C ASN A 66 -12.02 8.91 -1.41
N SER A 67 -10.77 8.45 -1.54
CA SER A 67 -9.74 8.68 -0.50
C SER A 67 -9.55 10.17 -0.23
N ASN A 68 -9.52 10.99 -1.28
CA ASN A 68 -9.25 12.44 -1.19
C ASN A 68 -8.00 12.77 -0.34
N GLY A 69 -6.99 11.90 -0.35
CA GLY A 69 -5.79 12.05 0.47
C GLY A 69 -5.92 11.49 1.90
N SER A 70 -6.84 10.56 2.15
CA SER A 70 -7.11 9.96 3.48
C SER A 70 -5.89 9.28 4.10
N HIS A 71 -4.90 8.90 3.31
CA HIS A 71 -3.67 8.26 3.75
C HIS A 71 -2.48 9.22 3.82
N THR A 72 -2.70 10.52 3.62
CA THR A 72 -1.66 11.55 3.59
C THR A 72 -1.83 12.53 4.74
N LEU A 73 -0.80 12.68 5.57
CA LEU A 73 -0.76 13.72 6.61
C LEU A 73 -0.56 15.12 6.00
N PRO A 74 -1.01 16.19 6.69
CA PRO A 74 -0.60 17.54 6.34
C PRO A 74 0.93 17.66 6.31
N GLY A 75 1.49 18.07 5.18
CA GLY A 75 2.96 18.14 4.96
C GLY A 75 3.58 16.86 4.41
N GLY A 76 2.80 15.80 4.15
CA GLY A 76 3.24 14.52 3.60
C GLY A 76 3.63 13.51 4.68
N ASN A 77 3.76 12.24 4.28
CA ASN A 77 4.11 11.19 5.22
C ASN A 77 5.63 11.04 5.41
N PRO A 78 6.08 10.69 6.63
CA PRO A 78 7.50 10.48 6.88
C PRO A 78 8.03 9.25 6.13
N ALA A 79 9.27 9.33 5.66
CA ALA A 79 9.96 8.18 5.09
C ALA A 79 10.16 7.07 6.16
N PRO A 80 9.98 5.79 5.79
CA PRO A 80 10.23 4.68 6.67
C PRO A 80 11.74 4.55 6.92
N VAL A 81 12.09 3.99 8.07
CA VAL A 81 13.48 3.75 8.42
C VAL A 81 14.01 2.61 7.54
N PRO A 82 15.13 2.81 6.81
CA PRO A 82 15.73 1.74 6.02
C PRO A 82 16.15 0.57 6.91
N ILE A 83 15.97 -0.64 6.40
CA ILE A 83 16.42 -1.86 7.06
C ILE A 83 17.90 -2.06 6.76
N ALA A 84 18.69 -2.34 7.80
CA ALA A 84 20.06 -2.78 7.63
C ALA A 84 20.07 -4.11 6.86
N GLN A 85 20.65 -4.09 5.65
CA GLN A 85 20.71 -5.26 4.78
C GLN A 85 21.74 -6.25 5.35
N VAL A 86 21.28 -7.40 5.82
CA VAL A 86 22.11 -8.52 6.27
C VAL A 86 22.28 -9.50 5.11
N SER A 87 21.28 -9.60 4.23
CA SER A 87 21.32 -10.34 2.97
C SER A 87 20.97 -9.46 1.77
N GLY A 88 21.38 -9.85 0.56
CA GLY A 88 20.99 -9.19 -0.69
C GLY A 88 19.51 -9.38 -1.08
N HIS A 89 18.73 -10.09 -0.26
CA HIS A 89 17.30 -10.35 -0.47
C HIS A 89 16.42 -9.70 0.59
N ASP A 90 17.01 -8.96 1.54
CA ASP A 90 16.25 -8.29 2.57
C ASP A 90 15.42 -7.16 1.93
N PRO A 91 14.20 -6.89 2.45
CA PRO A 91 13.49 -5.69 2.04
C PRO A 91 14.30 -4.46 2.42
N GLN A 92 14.25 -3.42 1.59
CA GLN A 92 14.96 -2.17 1.83
C GLN A 92 14.35 -1.39 3.01
N PHE A 93 13.06 -1.62 3.28
CA PHE A 93 12.23 -0.96 4.30
C PHE A 93 11.02 -1.88 4.56
N SER A 94 10.55 -1.90 5.80
CA SER A 94 9.32 -2.61 6.19
C SER A 94 8.65 -1.86 7.34
N VAL A 95 7.34 -1.74 7.24
CA VAL A 95 6.45 -1.17 8.26
C VAL A 95 5.38 -2.21 8.53
N SER A 96 5.35 -2.73 9.75
CA SER A 96 4.30 -3.62 10.22
C SER A 96 3.50 -2.97 11.35
N TYR A 97 2.18 -2.99 11.24
CA TYR A 97 1.26 -2.42 12.24
C TYR A 97 -0.10 -3.12 12.15
N ALA A 98 -0.74 -3.40 13.28
CA ALA A 98 -2.08 -3.99 13.35
C ALA A 98 -2.33 -5.21 12.43
N GLY A 99 -1.31 -6.05 12.22
CA GLY A 99 -1.40 -7.24 11.35
C GLY A 99 -1.18 -6.99 9.85
N ALA A 100 -1.10 -5.73 9.43
CA ALA A 100 -0.67 -5.36 8.08
C ALA A 100 0.85 -5.24 8.00
N THR A 101 1.40 -5.43 6.80
CA THR A 101 2.82 -5.18 6.50
C THR A 101 2.95 -4.53 5.14
N CYS A 102 3.66 -3.40 5.10
CA CYS A 102 4.08 -2.73 3.88
C CYS A 102 5.59 -2.67 3.82
N GLN A 103 6.14 -2.95 2.65
CA GLN A 103 7.57 -2.97 2.41
C GLN A 103 7.86 -2.48 1.02
N ILE A 104 9.11 -2.17 0.76
CA ILE A 104 9.60 -2.24 -0.60
C ILE A 104 10.69 -3.30 -0.60
N THR A 105 10.55 -4.20 -1.56
CA THR A 105 11.37 -5.40 -1.69
C THR A 105 12.83 -5.04 -1.97
N TYR A 106 13.72 -6.03 -1.88
CA TYR A 106 15.12 -5.89 -2.30
C TYR A 106 15.25 -5.34 -3.74
N SER A 107 14.28 -5.66 -4.60
CA SER A 107 14.20 -5.23 -6.00
C SER A 107 13.54 -3.86 -6.21
N GLY A 108 13.17 -3.15 -5.14
CA GLY A 108 12.59 -1.81 -5.24
C GLY A 108 11.08 -1.76 -5.52
N ALA A 109 10.36 -2.89 -5.44
CA ALA A 109 8.91 -2.90 -5.64
C ALA A 109 8.18 -2.63 -4.32
N ALA A 110 7.28 -1.64 -4.31
CA ALA A 110 6.38 -1.39 -3.17
C ALA A 110 5.31 -2.49 -3.09
N VAL A 111 5.12 -3.06 -1.89
CA VAL A 111 4.17 -4.14 -1.61
C VAL A 111 3.54 -3.92 -0.25
N CYS A 112 2.22 -4.05 -0.17
CA CYS A 112 1.48 -4.08 1.08
C CYS A 112 0.62 -5.34 1.14
N THR A 113 0.51 -5.92 2.33
CA THR A 113 -0.34 -7.08 2.61
C THR A 113 -1.08 -6.89 3.92
N SER A 114 -2.37 -7.21 3.92
CA SER A 114 -3.20 -7.25 5.13
C SER A 114 -4.41 -8.14 4.86
N MET A 115 -5.07 -8.66 5.90
CA MET A 115 -6.35 -9.37 5.78
C MET A 115 -6.41 -10.53 4.75
N GLY A 116 -5.26 -11.12 4.41
CA GLY A 116 -5.14 -12.18 3.38
C GLY A 116 -4.97 -11.68 1.95
N HIS A 117 -4.94 -10.36 1.74
CA HIS A 117 -4.89 -9.68 0.46
C HIS A 117 -3.61 -8.86 0.32
N GLY A 118 -3.33 -8.39 -0.88
CA GLY A 118 -2.16 -7.56 -1.11
C GLY A 118 -2.23 -6.72 -2.37
N PHE A 119 -1.48 -5.63 -2.36
CA PHE A 119 -1.21 -4.87 -3.57
C PHE A 119 0.27 -4.59 -3.74
N SER A 120 0.67 -4.35 -4.97
CA SER A 120 2.03 -3.98 -5.31
C SER A 120 2.06 -3.06 -6.52
N GLN A 121 3.15 -2.31 -6.66
CA GLN A 121 3.46 -1.63 -7.91
C GLN A 121 4.73 -2.20 -8.52
N ARG A 122 4.55 -2.81 -9.68
CA ARG A 122 5.62 -3.30 -10.56
C ARG A 122 5.46 -2.61 -11.91
N GLY A 123 6.16 -1.50 -12.12
CA GLY A 123 5.97 -0.66 -13.30
C GLY A 123 4.92 0.45 -13.09
N PRO A 124 4.30 0.98 -14.15
CA PRO A 124 3.40 2.14 -14.04
C PRO A 124 2.03 1.78 -13.45
N GLU A 125 1.60 0.53 -13.56
CA GLU A 125 0.27 0.09 -13.14
C GLU A 125 0.33 -0.66 -11.81
N PRO A 126 -0.50 -0.29 -10.81
CA PRO A 126 -0.68 -1.07 -9.60
C PRO A 126 -1.44 -2.37 -9.86
N PHE A 127 -1.17 -3.35 -9.01
CA PHE A 127 -1.78 -4.67 -9.01
C PHE A 127 -2.31 -5.02 -7.62
N GLY A 128 -3.49 -5.62 -7.53
CA GLY A 128 -4.08 -6.14 -6.30
C GLY A 128 -4.51 -7.59 -6.41
N TYR A 129 -4.61 -8.27 -5.27
CA TYR A 129 -5.16 -9.61 -5.12
C TYR A 129 -5.78 -9.80 -3.74
#